data_AF-A0A2M7DUK0-F1
#
_entry.id   AF-A0A2M7DUK0-F1
#
_cell.length_a   1.000
_cell.length_b   1.000
_cell.length_c   1.000
_cell.angle_alpha   90.00
_cell.angle_beta   90.00
_cell.angle_gamma   90.00
#
_symmetry.space_group_name_H-M   'P 1'
#
loop_
_entity.id
_entity.type
_entity.pdbx_description
1 polymer ?
#
loop_
_entity_poly.entity_id
_entity_poly.type
_entity_poly.pdbx_seq_one_letter_code
_entity_poly.pdbx_strand_id
1 'polypeptide(L)'
;MSKFKSYRRKSRLYTRIDSTTEQVRIISKKEKILQEERKLKPAIDDTVAVGKKSDFVNTNWREGEFIIDFMRSKMQNDDKSKVSARIIFSPINAKRLYGTVVESIKIYESQYGPIK
;
A
#
# COMPACT_ATOMS: atom_id res chain seq x y z
N MET A 1 -19.08 -7.20 22.46
CA MET A 1 -17.75 -6.53 22.50
C MET A 1 -17.87 -5.12 21.93
N SER A 2 -17.87 -4.10 22.80
CA SER A 2 -18.00 -2.69 22.40
C SER A 2 -16.76 -2.26 21.62
N LYS A 3 -16.92 -1.84 20.37
CA LYS A 3 -15.81 -1.33 19.54
C LYS A 3 -15.42 0.05 20.08
N PHE A 4 -14.29 0.14 20.78
CA PHE A 4 -13.69 1.43 21.17
C PHE A 4 -13.46 2.28 19.92
N LYS A 5 -14.18 3.40 19.80
CA LYS A 5 -14.06 4.34 18.68
C LYS A 5 -13.15 5.50 19.10
N SER A 6 -12.01 5.64 18.44
CA SER A 6 -11.22 6.86 18.49
C SER A 6 -11.69 7.83 17.41
N TYR A 7 -11.69 9.12 17.72
CA TYR A 7 -12.06 10.17 16.77
C TYR A 7 -11.18 11.40 16.96
N ARG A 8 -11.00 12.19 15.90
CA ARG A 8 -10.10 13.34 15.89
C ARG A 8 -10.89 14.64 15.71
N ARG A 9 -10.59 15.66 16.52
CA ARG A 9 -11.12 17.01 16.37
C ARG A 9 -9.99 18.02 16.49
N LYS A 10 -9.71 18.76 15.40
CA LYS A 10 -8.57 19.71 15.31
C LYS A 10 -7.23 19.01 15.65
N SER A 11 -6.54 19.50 16.69
CA SER A 11 -5.28 18.97 17.22
C SER A 11 -5.47 17.98 18.38
N ARG A 12 -6.70 17.53 18.65
CA ARG A 12 -7.00 16.60 19.76
C ARG A 12 -7.48 15.26 19.22
N LEU A 13 -6.92 14.18 19.75
CA LEU A 13 -7.32 12.80 19.52
C LEU A 13 -8.07 12.31 20.75
N TYR A 14 -9.28 11.82 20.55
CA TYR A 14 -10.15 11.29 21.59
C TYR A 14 -10.17 9.77 21.45
N THR A 15 -9.88 9.07 22.54
CA THR A 15 -10.01 7.62 22.63
C THR A 15 -11.00 7.31 23.74
N ARG A 16 -12.12 6.68 23.39
CA ARG A 16 -13.13 6.26 24.35
C ARG A 16 -12.67 4.97 25.03
N ILE A 17 -12.51 5.01 26.36
CA ILE A 17 -12.00 3.89 27.17
C ILE A 17 -13.16 3.02 27.66
N ASP A 18 -14.30 3.64 27.93
CA ASP A 18 -15.56 2.98 28.29
C ASP A 18 -16.76 3.89 27.91
N SER A 19 -17.97 3.56 28.33
CA SER A 19 -19.17 4.36 28.02
C SER A 19 -19.13 5.79 28.57
N THR A 20 -18.32 6.07 29.59
CA THR A 20 -18.29 7.31 30.37
C THR A 20 -16.96 8.05 30.31
N THR A 21 -15.87 7.38 29.99
CA THR A 21 -14.51 7.92 30.11
C THR A 21 -13.85 8.10 28.73
N GLU A 22 -13.43 9.33 28.44
CA GLU A 22 -12.68 9.68 27.23
C GLU A 22 -11.27 10.16 27.59
N GLN A 23 -10.25 9.54 26.97
CA GLN A 23 -8.86 9.99 27.03
C GLN A 23 -8.62 10.99 25.88
N VAL A 24 -8.13 12.18 26.22
CA VAL A 24 -7.81 13.23 25.24
C VAL A 24 -6.32 13.40 25.11
N ARG A 25 -5.76 13.06 23.95
CA ARG A 25 -4.37 13.34 23.61
C ARG A 25 -4.29 14.59 22.74
N ILE A 26 -3.58 15.61 23.21
CA ILE A 26 -3.26 16.79 22.38
C ILE A 26 -2.07 16.42 21.50
N ILE A 27 -2.28 16.43 20.19
CA ILE A 27 -1.21 16.28 19.20
C ILE A 27 -0.61 17.66 18.98
N SER A 28 0.62 17.85 19.43
CA SER A 28 1.34 19.12 19.26
C SER A 28 1.65 19.39 17.78
N LYS A 29 1.80 20.66 17.39
CA LYS A 29 2.27 21.04 16.05
C LYS A 29 3.63 20.38 15.74
N LYS A 30 4.48 20.25 16.76
CA LYS A 30 5.79 19.56 16.69
C LYS A 30 5.64 18.06 16.41
N GLU A 31 4.74 17.35 17.10
CA GLU A 31 4.46 15.93 16.80
C GLU A 31 3.85 15.73 15.41
N LYS A 32 3.05 16.69 14.92
CA LYS A 32 2.49 16.65 13.58
C LYS A 32 3.57 16.82 12.51
N ILE A 33 4.46 17.79 12.69
CA ILE A 33 5.64 17.99 11.82
C ILE A 33 6.54 16.74 11.88
N LEU A 34 6.80 16.20 13.06
CA LEU A 34 7.60 14.98 13.22
C LEU A 34 6.94 13.75 12.56
N GLN A 35 5.60 13.64 12.55
CA GLN A 35 4.88 12.60 11.80
C GLN A 35 4.96 12.80 10.28
N GLU A 36 4.90 14.04 9.82
CA GLU A 36 5.07 14.39 8.40
C GLU A 36 6.51 14.16 7.93
N GLU A 37 7.51 14.47 8.77
CA GLU A 37 8.94 14.20 8.55
C GLU A 37 9.28 12.69 8.66
N ARG A 38 8.59 11.96 9.54
CA ARG A 38 8.67 10.48 9.62
C ARG A 38 8.07 9.78 8.40
N LYS A 39 7.45 10.49 7.46
CA LYS A 39 7.35 9.99 6.08
C LYS A 39 8.76 10.00 5.50
N LEU A 40 9.56 9.03 5.91
CA LEU A 40 10.83 8.70 5.28
C LEU A 40 10.55 8.61 3.79
N LYS A 41 11.09 9.55 3.01
CA LYS A 41 11.17 9.36 1.57
C LYS A 41 12.16 8.22 1.40
N PRO A 42 11.73 7.03 0.94
CA PRO A 42 12.67 5.94 0.75
C PRO A 42 13.72 6.40 -0.27
N ALA A 43 14.99 6.27 0.08
CA ALA A 43 16.06 6.37 -0.91
C ALA A 43 15.89 5.20 -1.88
N ILE A 44 16.02 5.48 -3.18
CA ILE A 44 15.95 4.46 -4.23
C ILE A 44 17.35 4.27 -4.79
N ASP A 45 17.83 3.03 -4.80
CA ASP A 45 19.11 2.71 -5.43
C ASP A 45 18.99 2.86 -6.94
N ASP A 46 20.08 3.29 -7.61
CA ASP A 46 20.09 3.50 -9.06
C ASP A 46 19.65 2.27 -9.85
N THR A 47 20.03 1.08 -9.38
CA THR A 47 19.66 -0.20 -9.99
C THR A 47 18.16 -0.51 -9.88
N VAL A 48 17.50 -0.02 -8.83
CA VAL A 48 16.04 -0.15 -8.62
C VAL A 48 15.28 0.96 -9.35
N ALA A 49 15.87 2.15 -9.46
CA ALA A 49 15.29 3.32 -10.12
C ALA A 49 14.98 3.07 -11.60
N VAL A 50 15.79 2.25 -12.28
CA VAL A 50 15.54 1.82 -13.67
C VAL A 50 14.22 1.04 -13.81
N GLY A 51 13.82 0.33 -12.75
CA GLY A 51 12.60 -0.48 -12.72
C GLY A 51 12.69 -1.76 -13.56
N LYS A 52 11.71 -2.66 -13.35
CA LYS A 52 11.51 -3.85 -14.18
C LYS A 52 10.14 -3.78 -14.83
N LYS A 53 10.10 -3.73 -16.16
CA LYS A 53 8.86 -3.90 -16.93
C LYS A 53 8.26 -5.29 -16.73
N SER A 54 6.94 -5.38 -16.68
CA SER A 54 6.15 -6.61 -16.69
C SER A 54 5.05 -6.49 -17.72
N ASP A 55 4.77 -7.56 -18.45
CA ASP A 55 3.68 -7.61 -19.44
C ASP A 55 2.45 -8.30 -18.85
N PHE A 56 2.67 -9.31 -18.00
CA PHE A 56 1.60 -10.05 -17.32
C PHE A 56 1.88 -10.18 -15.84
N VAL A 57 0.81 -10.36 -15.06
CA VAL A 57 0.88 -10.63 -13.63
C VAL A 57 0.10 -11.91 -13.34
N ASN A 58 0.72 -12.85 -12.63
CA ASN A 58 0.05 -14.02 -12.09
C ASN A 58 0.02 -13.94 -10.56
N THR A 59 -1.10 -14.29 -9.96
CA THR A 59 -1.26 -14.24 -8.50
C THR A 59 -1.59 -15.62 -7.96
N ASN A 60 -0.94 -16.00 -6.85
CA ASN A 60 -1.20 -17.24 -6.12
C ASN A 60 -1.16 -16.97 -4.61
N TRP A 61 -1.75 -17.83 -3.79
CA TRP A 61 -1.75 -17.67 -2.34
C TRP A 61 -1.72 -19.01 -1.61
N ARG A 62 -1.22 -18.97 -0.37
CA ARG A 62 -1.24 -20.05 0.62
C ARG A 62 -1.54 -19.45 1.99
N GLU A 63 -1.69 -20.27 3.01
CA GLU A 63 -1.87 -19.77 4.37
C GLU A 63 -0.67 -18.89 4.77
N GLY A 64 -0.95 -17.64 5.11
CA GLY A 64 0.09 -16.66 5.51
C GLY A 64 0.84 -15.97 4.37
N GLU A 65 0.66 -16.38 3.11
CA GLU A 65 1.42 -15.85 1.97
C GLU A 65 0.55 -15.51 0.76
N PHE A 66 0.82 -14.37 0.16
CA PHE A 66 0.24 -13.91 -1.10
C PHE A 66 1.36 -13.59 -2.08
N ILE A 67 1.39 -14.32 -3.20
CA ILE A 67 2.49 -14.32 -4.16
C ILE A 67 2.04 -13.63 -5.44
N ILE A 68 2.83 -12.66 -5.91
CA ILE A 68 2.61 -11.95 -7.16
C ILE A 68 3.83 -12.15 -8.07
N ASP A 69 3.61 -12.78 -9.21
CA ASP A 69 4.61 -13.04 -10.23
C ASP A 69 4.45 -12.09 -11.41
N PHE A 70 5.52 -11.34 -11.68
CA PHE A 70 5.62 -10.42 -12.81
C PHE A 70 6.34 -11.11 -13.96
N MET A 71 5.65 -11.33 -15.06
CA MET A 71 6.14 -12.09 -16.20
C MET A 71 6.32 -11.20 -17.42
N ARG A 72 7.32 -11.53 -18.23
CA ARG A 72 7.51 -10.93 -19.55
C ARG A 72 7.16 -11.93 -20.63
N SER A 73 6.51 -11.44 -21.69
CA SER A 73 6.33 -12.23 -22.90
C SER A 73 7.69 -12.40 -23.59
N LYS A 74 8.02 -13.62 -24.01
CA LYS A 74 9.08 -13.85 -25.00
C LYS A 74 8.41 -14.35 -26.27
N MET A 75 8.30 -13.51 -27.30
CA MET A 75 8.35 -13.98 -28.69
C MET A 75 9.83 -13.85 -29.09
N GLN A 76 10.52 -14.85 -29.65
CA GLN A 76 10.18 -15.81 -30.69
C GLN A 76 11.02 -17.09 -30.39
N ASN A 77 10.39 -18.27 -30.22
CA ASN A 77 10.99 -19.61 -29.99
C ASN A 77 11.04 -20.18 -28.55
N ASP A 78 10.42 -19.57 -27.54
CA ASP A 78 10.36 -20.15 -26.19
C ASP A 78 8.91 -20.09 -25.69
N ASP A 79 8.19 -21.21 -25.73
CA ASP A 79 6.75 -21.33 -25.40
C ASP A 79 6.41 -21.00 -23.92
N LYS A 80 7.38 -20.51 -23.14
CA LYS A 80 7.24 -20.29 -21.71
C LYS A 80 7.60 -18.84 -21.34
N SER A 81 6.60 -18.10 -20.87
CA SER A 81 6.79 -16.80 -20.23
C SER A 81 7.71 -16.94 -19.01
N LYS A 82 8.76 -16.12 -18.92
CA LYS A 82 9.70 -16.14 -17.78
C LYS A 82 9.24 -15.18 -16.68
N VAL A 83 9.25 -15.66 -15.43
CA VAL A 83 9.05 -14.81 -14.24
C VAL A 83 10.27 -13.88 -14.09
N SER A 84 10.03 -12.58 -14.17
CA SER A 84 11.05 -11.53 -14.10
C SER A 84 11.24 -10.98 -12.68
N ALA A 85 10.20 -11.06 -11.86
CA ALA A 85 10.20 -10.76 -10.43
C ALA A 85 9.06 -11.51 -9.74
N ARG A 86 9.28 -11.88 -8.48
CA ARG A 86 8.27 -12.43 -7.57
C ARG A 86 8.28 -11.60 -6.30
N ILE A 87 7.11 -11.13 -5.88
CA ILE A 87 6.93 -10.43 -4.60
C ILE A 87 5.99 -11.26 -3.74
N ILE A 88 6.38 -11.48 -2.48
CA ILE A 88 5.60 -12.24 -1.50
C ILE A 88 5.16 -11.29 -0.40
N PHE A 89 3.86 -11.27 -0.13
CA PHE A 89 3.23 -10.46 0.90
C PHE A 89 2.57 -11.33 1.95
N SER A 90 2.44 -10.81 3.17
CA SER A 90 1.41 -11.30 4.09
C SER A 90 0.02 -10.89 3.57
N PRO A 91 -1.07 -11.61 3.92
CA PRO A 91 -2.43 -11.29 3.46
C PRO A 91 -2.85 -9.85 3.77
N ILE A 92 -2.45 -9.33 4.93
CA ILE A 92 -2.76 -7.94 5.32
C ILE A 92 -2.04 -6.91 4.43
N ASN A 93 -0.79 -7.18 4.03
CA ASN A 93 -0.04 -6.29 3.15
C ASN A 93 -0.53 -6.38 1.70
N ALA A 94 -0.93 -7.56 1.23
CA ALA A 94 -1.58 -7.72 -0.08
C ALA A 94 -2.88 -6.90 -0.16
N LYS A 95 -3.71 -6.93 0.91
CA LYS A 95 -4.94 -6.13 0.98
C LYS A 95 -4.66 -4.61 0.98
N ARG A 96 -3.58 -4.17 1.64
CA ARG A 96 -3.13 -2.77 1.62
C ARG A 96 -2.62 -2.34 0.24
N LEU A 97 -1.89 -3.22 -0.45
CA LEU A 97 -1.44 -2.98 -1.82
C LEU A 97 -2.64 -2.78 -2.74
N TYR A 98 -3.61 -3.69 -2.72
CA TYR A 98 -4.84 -3.58 -3.51
C TYR A 98 -5.53 -2.22 -3.32
N GLY A 99 -5.75 -1.81 -2.06
CA GLY A 99 -6.39 -0.53 -1.78
C GLY A 99 -5.60 0.67 -2.33
N THR A 100 -4.28 0.66 -2.17
CA THR A 100 -3.41 1.73 -2.68
C THR A 100 -3.41 1.80 -4.21
N VAL A 101 -3.35 0.65 -4.87
CA VAL A 101 -3.36 0.58 -6.35
C VAL A 101 -4.69 1.05 -6.91
N VAL A 102 -5.81 0.61 -6.35
CA VAL A 102 -7.15 1.04 -6.78
C VAL A 102 -7.31 2.55 -6.67
N GLU A 103 -6.88 3.14 -5.56
CA GLU A 103 -6.95 4.59 -5.38
C GLU A 103 -6.05 5.33 -6.37
N SER A 104 -4.85 4.81 -6.61
CA SER A 104 -3.90 5.40 -7.56
C SER A 104 -4.43 5.36 -9.00
N ILE A 105 -5.07 4.26 -9.41
CA ILE A 105 -5.70 4.12 -10.73
C ILE A 105 -6.84 5.14 -10.87
N LYS A 106 -7.71 5.29 -9.86
CA LYS A 106 -8.78 6.30 -9.90
C LYS A 106 -8.24 7.71 -10.07
N ILE A 107 -7.18 8.06 -9.34
CA ILE A 107 -6.53 9.37 -9.47
C ILE A 107 -5.96 9.53 -10.88
N TYR A 108 -5.28 8.51 -11.41
CA TYR A 108 -4.76 8.54 -12.77
C TYR A 108 -5.88 8.72 -13.81
N GLU A 109 -6.95 7.92 -13.74
CA GLU A 109 -8.05 8.00 -14.69
C GLU A 109 -8.83 9.32 -14.60
N SER A 110 -8.89 9.93 -13.42
CA SER A 110 -9.48 11.27 -13.25
C SER A 110 -8.69 12.36 -13.99
N GLN A 111 -7.39 12.15 -14.20
CA GLN A 111 -6.48 13.10 -14.84
C GLN A 111 -6.29 12.82 -16.34
N TYR A 112 -6.22 11.54 -16.73
CA TYR A 112 -5.83 11.12 -18.08
C TYR A 112 -6.96 10.42 -18.85
N GLY A 113 -8.13 10.25 -18.23
CA GLY A 113 -9.25 9.50 -18.79
C GLY A 113 -9.16 7.99 -18.47
N PRO A 114 -10.22 7.23 -18.80
CA PRO A 114 -10.31 5.81 -18.47
C PRO A 114 -9.25 4.96 -19.20
N ILE A 115 -8.67 4.00 -18.49
CA ILE A 115 -7.78 2.98 -19.06
C ILE A 115 -8.65 2.04 -19.92
N LYS A 116 -8.18 1.72 -21.14
CA LYS A 116 -8.88 0.86 -22.11
C LYS A 116 -8.38 -0.57 -22.04
#